data_AF-A0A6C0L9G6-F1
#
_entry.id   AF-A0A6C0L9G6-F1
#
_cell.length_a   1.000
_cell.length_b   1.000
_cell.length_c   1.000
_cell.angle_alpha   90.00
_cell.angle_beta   90.00
_cell.angle_gamma   90.00
#
_symmetry.space_group_name_H-M   'P 1'
#
loop_
_entity.id
_entity.type
_entity.pdbx_description
1 polymer ?
#
loop_
_entity_poly.entity_id
_entity_poly.type
_entity_poly.pdbx_seq_one_letter_code
_entity_poly.pdbx_strand_id
1 'polypeptide(L)'
;MEYNPVTQVIIALIILLLMGYVAYNIYLIELHHMFKGNNDIRKETEIFNGIIDFNDVRELKYNTKNRSHEKYRDISPSINQQGGAEYTYNFWLYVDQGRITQLKNENNKDILLFLKGEKQFYYNNDFNYNCMYKSTDNSNSSIKHPVLLTKNPLVRLSADGKNLAVDYNNILSPDSYQNNSKYNRCDSVDNNKPWWDRNKNMIGVYDIEFSNKWFMVTIVMKEIADNNNILTKNRAICRIYINGLLIFENKLETIYGSNQDIYSATFKNNNSPLYINPVFDMKYSANSPGRKTSGEAMDKIDMNLPYLDMNMVKYDEKYNVDNPTDISGIVKMGDLKYYNYALEADAINQLFRTGLKNVKLDVNKEAKYTNLNMLSSYELEKNEIKEL
;
A
#
# COMPACT_ATOMS: atom_id res chain seq x y z
N MET A 1 -10.71 -65.65 42.42
CA MET A 1 -9.45 -65.55 41.65
C MET A 1 -8.79 -64.26 42.07
N GLU A 2 -7.84 -64.32 43.01
CA GLU A 2 -6.98 -63.18 43.31
C GLU A 2 -6.09 -62.95 42.09
N TYR A 3 -6.29 -61.83 41.40
CA TYR A 3 -5.41 -61.45 40.30
C TYR A 3 -4.02 -61.19 40.87
N ASN A 4 -3.01 -61.86 40.32
CA ASN A 4 -1.62 -61.68 40.73
C ASN A 4 -1.29 -60.17 40.65
N PRO A 5 -0.78 -59.54 41.73
CA PRO A 5 -0.45 -58.11 41.77
C PRO A 5 0.45 -57.69 40.60
N VAL A 6 1.35 -58.57 40.15
CA VAL A 6 2.23 -58.33 39.01
C VAL A 6 1.44 -58.15 37.70
N THR A 7 0.40 -58.95 37.50
CA THR A 7 -0.46 -58.85 36.30
C THR A 7 -1.27 -57.55 36.30
N GLN A 8 -1.72 -57.09 37.46
CA GLN A 8 -2.41 -55.80 37.59
C GLN A 8 -1.50 -54.61 37.27
N VAL A 9 -0.25 -54.65 37.73
CA VAL A 9 0.75 -53.61 37.42
C VAL A 9 1.04 -53.56 35.92
N ILE A 10 1.21 -54.70 35.26
CA ILE A 10 1.47 -54.76 33.81
C ILE A 10 0.27 -54.19 33.02
N ILE A 11 -0.96 -54.56 33.38
CA ILE A 11 -2.16 -54.06 32.71
C ILE A 11 -2.30 -52.54 32.90
N ALA A 12 -2.04 -52.02 34.11
CA ALA A 12 -2.09 -50.59 34.38
C ALA A 12 -1.07 -49.80 33.53
N LEU A 13 0.13 -50.35 33.35
CA LEU A 13 1.20 -49.72 32.55
C LEU A 13 0.84 -49.68 31.06
N ILE A 14 0.21 -50.73 30.53
CA ILE A 14 -0.30 -50.76 29.15
C ILE A 14 -1.41 -49.73 28.95
N ILE A 15 -2.36 -49.63 29.89
CA ILE A 15 -3.45 -48.64 29.82
C ILE A 15 -2.88 -47.21 29.84
N LEU A 16 -1.88 -46.94 30.68
CA LEU A 16 -1.24 -45.63 30.79
C LEU A 16 -0.52 -45.24 29.49
N LEU A 17 0.19 -46.18 28.86
CA LEU A 17 0.81 -45.98 27.54
C LEU A 17 -0.23 -45.72 26.45
N LEU A 18 -1.34 -46.47 26.45
CA LEU A 18 -2.45 -46.27 25.50
C LEU A 18 -3.11 -44.90 25.67
N MET A 19 -3.37 -44.48 26.91
CA MET A 19 -3.91 -43.15 27.20
C MET A 19 -2.95 -42.04 26.76
N GLY A 20 -1.64 -42.21 27.00
CA GLY A 20 -0.61 -41.28 26.55
C GLY A 20 -0.58 -41.16 25.02
N TYR A 21 -0.67 -42.29 24.30
CA TYR A 21 -0.72 -42.32 22.85
C TYR A 21 -1.97 -41.62 22.30
N VAL A 22 -3.15 -41.90 22.86
CA VAL A 22 -4.40 -41.25 22.43
C VAL A 22 -4.35 -39.74 22.70
N ALA A 23 -3.90 -39.32 23.88
CA ALA A 23 -3.77 -37.91 24.22
C ALA A 23 -2.78 -37.18 23.30
N TYR A 24 -1.66 -37.82 22.96
CA TYR A 24 -0.67 -37.26 22.02
C TYR A 24 -1.25 -37.07 20.61
N ASN A 25 -2.02 -38.05 20.12
CA ASN A 25 -2.66 -37.93 18.81
C ASN A 25 -3.76 -36.86 18.78
N ILE A 26 -4.59 -36.76 19.83
CA ILE A 26 -5.58 -35.68 19.96
C ILE A 26 -4.87 -34.32 19.98
N TYR A 27 -3.79 -34.19 20.76
CA TYR A 27 -2.98 -32.97 20.79
C TYR A 27 -2.45 -32.60 19.40
N LEU A 28 -1.90 -33.56 18.64
CA LEU A 28 -1.42 -33.31 17.27
C LEU A 28 -2.54 -32.90 16.31
N ILE A 29 -3.71 -33.53 16.39
CA ILE A 29 -4.86 -33.20 15.54
C ILE A 29 -5.35 -31.77 15.85
N GLU A 30 -5.51 -31.44 17.13
CA GLU A 30 -5.92 -30.09 17.56
C GLU A 30 -4.87 -29.04 17.21
N LEU A 31 -3.58 -29.35 17.35
CA LEU A 31 -2.49 -28.49 16.91
C LEU A 31 -2.61 -28.21 15.40
N HIS A 32 -2.88 -29.23 14.59
CA HIS A 32 -3.05 -29.08 13.14
C HIS A 32 -4.31 -28.29 12.77
N HIS A 33 -5.38 -28.39 13.56
CA HIS A 33 -6.58 -27.58 13.38
C HIS A 33 -6.41 -26.13 13.81
N MET A 34 -5.61 -25.86 14.86
CA MET A 34 -5.25 -24.51 15.27
C MET A 34 -4.40 -23.76 14.24
N PHE A 35 -3.59 -24.48 13.43
CA PHE A 35 -2.79 -23.91 12.33
C PHE A 35 -3.47 -23.99 10.95
N LYS A 36 -4.73 -24.43 10.89
CA LYS A 36 -5.58 -24.37 9.69
C LYS A 36 -6.63 -23.27 9.82
N GLY A 37 -6.24 -22.10 10.31
CA GLY A 37 -7.08 -20.91 10.18
C GLY A 37 -7.28 -20.59 8.70
N ASN A 38 -8.47 -20.10 8.31
CA ASN A 38 -8.74 -19.65 6.93
C ASN A 38 -7.73 -18.59 6.41
N ASN A 39 -6.94 -17.99 7.30
CA ASN A 39 -5.92 -17.00 6.98
C ASN A 39 -4.53 -17.60 6.67
N ASP A 40 -4.30 -18.90 6.88
CA ASP A 40 -2.98 -19.55 6.66
C ASP A 40 -2.82 -20.16 5.26
N ILE A 41 -3.89 -20.19 4.46
CA ILE A 41 -3.87 -20.72 3.10
C ILE A 41 -3.44 -19.60 2.14
N ARG A 42 -2.35 -19.84 1.40
CA ARG A 42 -1.90 -18.94 0.33
C ARG A 42 -3.00 -18.72 -0.69
N LYS A 43 -3.33 -17.46 -0.94
CA LYS A 43 -4.43 -17.02 -1.80
C LYS A 43 -3.98 -15.87 -2.68
N GLU A 44 -4.34 -15.99 -3.95
CA GLU A 44 -4.27 -14.93 -4.94
C GLU A 44 -5.67 -14.34 -5.14
N THR A 45 -5.76 -13.02 -5.17
CA THR A 45 -6.97 -12.26 -5.47
C THR A 45 -6.66 -11.30 -6.61
N GLU A 46 -7.27 -11.52 -7.77
CA GLU A 46 -7.25 -10.55 -8.87
C GLU A 46 -8.18 -9.37 -8.51
N ILE A 47 -7.61 -8.19 -8.26
CA ILE A 47 -8.42 -7.00 -7.96
C ILE A 47 -9.10 -6.54 -9.24
N PHE A 48 -8.30 -6.30 -10.29
CA PHE A 48 -8.78 -6.11 -11.65
C PHE A 48 -7.78 -6.71 -12.65
N ASN A 49 -8.28 -6.99 -13.84
CA ASN A 49 -7.52 -7.59 -14.93
C ASN A 49 -7.76 -6.74 -16.19
N GLY A 50 -6.69 -6.37 -16.88
CA GLY A 50 -6.66 -5.43 -17.98
C GLY A 50 -6.03 -4.09 -17.60
N ILE A 51 -6.03 -3.16 -18.55
CA ILE A 51 -5.41 -1.84 -18.45
C ILE A 51 -6.48 -0.79 -18.18
N ILE A 52 -6.23 0.04 -17.18
CA ILE A 52 -6.99 1.24 -16.87
C ILE A 52 -6.19 2.49 -17.24
N ASP A 53 -6.86 3.40 -17.94
CA ASP A 53 -6.36 4.74 -18.20
C ASP A 53 -6.92 5.69 -17.13
N PHE A 54 -6.05 6.40 -16.44
CA PHE A 54 -6.46 7.27 -15.33
C PHE A 54 -7.22 8.51 -15.82
N ASN A 55 -7.11 8.86 -17.10
CA ASN A 55 -7.93 9.92 -17.68
C ASN A 55 -9.36 9.46 -17.98
N ASP A 56 -9.56 8.19 -18.35
CA ASP A 56 -10.89 7.67 -18.70
C ASP A 56 -11.66 7.21 -17.46
N VAL A 57 -10.95 6.65 -16.48
CA VAL A 57 -11.55 6.00 -15.31
C VAL A 57 -11.44 6.89 -14.09
N ARG A 58 -12.58 7.50 -13.70
CA ARG A 58 -12.63 8.44 -12.57
C ARG A 58 -12.19 7.83 -11.24
N GLU A 59 -12.80 6.72 -10.84
CA GLU A 59 -12.45 5.98 -9.62
C GLU A 59 -13.07 4.57 -9.67
N LEU A 60 -12.29 3.55 -9.30
CA LEU A 60 -12.83 2.22 -9.05
C LEU A 60 -12.80 1.92 -7.55
N LYS A 61 -13.98 1.62 -6.99
CA LYS A 61 -14.15 1.23 -5.59
C LYS A 61 -14.46 -0.27 -5.49
N TYR A 62 -13.66 -0.98 -4.70
CA TYR A 62 -13.86 -2.38 -4.33
C TYR A 62 -14.20 -2.53 -2.85
N ASN A 63 -15.14 -3.43 -2.56
CA ASN A 63 -15.52 -3.77 -1.19
C ASN A 63 -14.59 -4.87 -0.68
N THR A 64 -14.14 -4.79 0.57
CA THR A 64 -13.20 -5.77 1.14
C THR A 64 -13.72 -6.39 2.42
N LYS A 65 -14.96 -6.06 2.79
CA LYS A 65 -15.62 -6.49 4.04
C LYS A 65 -16.81 -7.40 3.78
N ASN A 66 -17.70 -7.00 2.87
CA ASN A 66 -18.93 -7.72 2.58
C ASN A 66 -18.75 -8.68 1.41
N ARG A 67 -18.67 -9.98 1.71
CA ARG A 67 -18.53 -11.08 0.74
C ARG A 67 -19.67 -11.16 -0.28
N SER A 68 -20.86 -10.68 0.08
CA SER A 68 -22.05 -10.70 -0.78
C SER A 68 -22.09 -9.53 -1.76
N HIS A 69 -21.17 -8.56 -1.65
CA HIS A 69 -21.12 -7.42 -2.55
C HIS A 69 -20.48 -7.81 -3.89
N GLU A 70 -21.04 -7.38 -5.02
CA GLU A 70 -20.57 -7.76 -6.37
C GLU A 70 -19.08 -7.43 -6.59
N LYS A 71 -18.68 -6.21 -6.22
CA LYS A 71 -17.27 -5.77 -6.26
C LYS A 71 -16.45 -6.19 -5.03
N TYR A 72 -16.80 -7.30 -4.38
CA TYR A 72 -16.02 -7.81 -3.25
C TYR A 72 -14.68 -8.39 -3.73
N ARG A 73 -13.61 -8.02 -3.02
CA ARG A 73 -12.28 -8.58 -3.18
C ARG A 73 -11.74 -8.91 -1.80
N ASP A 74 -11.37 -10.18 -1.61
CA ASP A 74 -10.75 -10.62 -0.36
C ASP A 74 -9.27 -10.28 -0.38
N ILE A 75 -8.90 -9.23 0.33
CA ILE A 75 -7.53 -8.74 0.45
C ILE A 75 -7.06 -8.72 1.91
N SER A 76 -7.46 -9.76 2.63
CA SER A 76 -7.05 -10.02 4.00
C SER A 76 -5.63 -10.60 4.00
N PRO A 77 -4.69 -10.09 4.82
CA PRO A 77 -3.33 -10.64 4.90
C PRO A 77 -3.32 -12.01 5.59
N SER A 78 -2.33 -12.85 5.26
CA SER A 78 -2.06 -14.07 6.03
C SER A 78 -1.22 -13.74 7.26
N ILE A 79 -1.20 -14.67 8.20
CA ILE A 79 -0.34 -14.62 9.37
C ILE A 79 0.77 -15.64 9.18
N ASN A 80 2.02 -15.18 9.27
CA ASN A 80 3.17 -16.07 9.19
C ASN A 80 3.33 -16.89 10.49
N GLN A 81 4.21 -17.89 10.47
CA GLN A 81 4.48 -18.75 11.63
C GLN A 81 4.95 -18.01 12.89
N GLN A 82 5.42 -16.77 12.75
CA GLN A 82 5.86 -15.91 13.84
C GLN A 82 4.75 -14.97 14.34
N GLY A 83 3.52 -15.11 13.83
CA GLY A 83 2.36 -14.30 14.21
C GLY A 83 2.32 -12.90 13.56
N GLY A 84 3.18 -12.65 12.59
CA GLY A 84 3.25 -11.38 11.84
C GLY A 84 2.41 -11.42 10.56
N ALA A 85 1.88 -10.28 10.11
CA ALA A 85 1.17 -10.22 8.83
C ALA A 85 2.13 -10.26 7.64
N GLU A 86 1.71 -10.90 6.56
CA GLU A 86 2.41 -10.88 5.28
C GLU A 86 1.42 -10.72 4.12
N TYR A 87 1.85 -10.02 3.07
CA TYR A 87 1.06 -9.81 1.85
C TYR A 87 1.90 -9.17 0.75
N THR A 88 1.43 -9.27 -0.49
CA THR A 88 2.07 -8.68 -1.66
C THR A 88 1.06 -8.02 -2.59
N TYR A 89 1.39 -6.83 -3.09
CA TYR A 89 0.70 -6.20 -4.21
C TYR A 89 1.58 -6.26 -5.46
N ASN A 90 1.01 -6.65 -6.58
CA ASN A 90 1.69 -6.70 -7.88
C ASN A 90 0.83 -5.99 -8.92
N PHE A 91 1.42 -5.09 -9.70
CA PHE A 91 0.73 -4.38 -10.76
C PHE A 91 1.69 -3.91 -11.83
N TRP A 92 1.16 -3.61 -13.01
CA TRP A 92 1.88 -2.95 -14.09
C TRP A 92 1.57 -1.46 -14.09
N LEU A 93 2.59 -0.67 -14.37
CA LEU A 93 2.51 0.77 -14.44
C LEU A 93 3.10 1.25 -15.76
N TYR A 94 2.44 2.22 -16.37
CA TYR A 94 2.93 2.96 -17.52
C TYR A 94 2.84 4.44 -17.22
N VAL A 95 3.95 5.15 -17.47
CA VAL A 95 4.05 6.59 -17.26
C VAL A 95 4.70 7.21 -18.48
N ASP A 96 4.01 8.18 -19.08
CA ASP A 96 4.58 9.03 -20.11
C ASP A 96 5.26 10.23 -19.47
N GLN A 97 6.55 10.07 -19.14
CA GLN A 97 7.35 11.10 -18.45
C GLN A 97 7.55 12.36 -19.29
N GLY A 98 7.44 12.27 -20.63
CA GLY A 98 7.55 13.42 -21.53
C GLY A 98 6.29 14.28 -21.56
N ARG A 99 5.12 13.66 -21.35
CA ARG A 99 3.81 14.33 -21.35
C ARG A 99 3.24 14.57 -19.95
N ILE A 100 3.84 14.05 -18.88
CA ILE A 100 3.30 14.19 -17.52
C ILE A 100 3.10 15.64 -17.06
N THR A 101 3.90 16.56 -17.59
CA THR A 101 3.76 18.01 -17.36
C THR A 101 2.48 18.62 -17.95
N GLN A 102 1.79 17.91 -18.85
CA GLN A 102 0.53 18.33 -19.47
C GLN A 102 -0.70 18.00 -18.61
N LEU A 103 -0.50 17.32 -17.48
CA LEU A 103 -1.56 17.09 -16.50
C LEU A 103 -1.93 18.40 -15.80
N LYS A 104 -3.23 18.61 -15.54
CA LYS A 104 -3.77 19.65 -14.66
C LYS A 104 -3.39 19.35 -13.22
N ASN A 105 -2.10 19.47 -12.92
CA ASN A 105 -1.54 19.25 -11.62
C ASN A 105 -1.17 20.60 -11.01
N GLU A 106 -2.03 21.10 -10.11
CA GLU A 106 -1.76 22.32 -9.39
C GLU A 106 -0.55 22.12 -8.46
N ASN A 107 0.55 22.84 -8.69
CA ASN A 107 1.70 22.91 -7.79
C ASN A 107 2.54 21.62 -7.63
N ASN A 108 2.72 20.83 -8.70
CA ASN A 108 3.56 19.62 -8.68
C ASN A 108 3.20 18.64 -7.56
N LYS A 109 1.91 18.39 -7.36
CA LYS A 109 1.40 17.40 -6.41
C LYS A 109 1.59 15.97 -6.94
N ASP A 110 1.59 15.01 -6.04
CA ASP A 110 1.80 13.60 -6.33
C ASP A 110 0.51 12.95 -6.83
N ILE A 111 0.65 12.08 -7.82
CA ILE A 111 -0.44 11.34 -8.44
C ILE A 111 -0.72 10.07 -7.62
N LEU A 112 -1.95 9.93 -7.17
CA LEU A 112 -2.40 8.77 -6.39
C LEU A 112 -2.74 7.59 -7.30
N LEU A 113 -2.06 6.45 -7.12
CA LEU A 113 -2.34 5.25 -7.92
C LEU A 113 -3.49 4.45 -7.33
N PHE A 114 -3.37 4.05 -6.06
CA PHE A 114 -4.42 3.38 -5.33
C PHE A 114 -4.28 3.56 -3.82
N LEU A 115 -5.43 3.49 -3.13
CA LEU A 115 -5.56 3.61 -1.68
C LEU A 115 -6.40 2.46 -1.15
N LYS A 116 -5.85 1.72 -0.20
CA LYS A 116 -6.61 0.78 0.64
C LYS A 116 -6.84 1.40 2.02
N GLY A 117 -7.99 2.03 2.22
CA GLY A 117 -8.19 2.90 3.39
C GLY A 117 -9.49 3.69 3.33
N GLU A 118 -9.72 4.55 4.31
CA GLU A 118 -10.81 5.54 4.28
C GLU A 118 -10.29 6.88 3.80
N LYS A 119 -11.12 7.60 3.05
CA LYS A 119 -10.84 8.95 2.56
C LYS A 119 -11.13 10.02 3.61
N GLN A 120 -10.71 9.76 4.84
CA GLN A 120 -10.91 10.67 5.98
C GLN A 120 -9.58 11.31 6.37
N PHE A 121 -9.59 12.63 6.48
CA PHE A 121 -8.45 13.41 6.92
C PHE A 121 -8.53 13.72 8.40
N TYR A 122 -7.36 13.70 9.03
CA TYR A 122 -7.14 14.22 10.35
C TYR A 122 -6.09 15.32 10.28
N TYR A 123 -6.36 16.45 10.92
CA TYR A 123 -5.39 17.54 11.00
C TYR A 123 -4.62 17.38 12.30
N ASN A 124 -3.34 17.02 12.19
CA ASN A 124 -2.45 16.91 13.34
C ASN A 124 -1.62 18.19 13.49
N ASN A 125 -1.22 18.47 14.72
CA ASN A 125 -0.30 19.53 15.08
C ASN A 125 1.16 19.09 14.83
N ASP A 126 2.10 20.02 15.04
CA ASP A 126 3.53 20.10 14.70
C ASP A 126 4.47 18.88 14.96
N PHE A 127 3.95 17.70 15.32
CA PHE A 127 4.73 16.50 15.66
C PHE A 127 4.61 15.36 14.62
N ASN A 128 4.13 15.63 13.41
CA ASN A 128 4.20 14.64 12.33
C ASN A 128 5.58 14.67 11.65
N TYR A 129 6.00 13.53 11.14
CA TYR A 129 7.21 13.32 10.35
C TYR A 129 6.92 12.99 8.88
N ASN A 130 5.64 12.73 8.53
CA ASN A 130 5.18 12.66 7.15
C ASN A 130 4.45 13.95 6.79
N CYS A 131 5.08 14.72 5.91
CA CYS A 131 4.68 16.09 5.65
C CYS A 131 3.86 16.12 4.40
N MET A 132 2.54 15.94 4.56
CA MET A 132 1.59 15.99 3.46
C MET A 132 1.28 17.41 3.00
N TYR A 133 1.48 18.46 3.83
CA TYR A 133 1.51 19.88 3.44
C TYR A 133 1.59 20.80 4.66
N LYS A 134 2.26 21.96 4.56
CA LYS A 134 2.23 23.04 5.57
C LYS A 134 1.20 24.10 5.16
N SER A 135 0.03 24.12 5.80
CA SER A 135 -0.94 25.21 5.63
C SER A 135 -0.55 26.40 6.48
N THR A 136 -0.21 27.52 5.84
CA THR A 136 -0.07 28.82 6.48
C THR A 136 -1.41 29.54 6.43
N ASP A 137 -2.24 29.38 7.46
CA ASP A 137 -3.31 30.34 7.69
C ASP A 137 -2.64 31.69 8.03
N ASN A 138 -2.85 32.70 7.19
CA ASN A 138 -2.24 34.03 7.24
C ASN A 138 -2.63 34.90 8.47
N SER A 139 -2.90 34.28 9.61
CA SER A 139 -3.19 34.99 10.86
C SER A 139 -2.90 34.10 12.06
N ASN A 140 -1.68 34.16 12.62
CA ASN A 140 -1.32 33.75 14.00
C ASN A 140 -2.02 32.50 14.59
N SER A 141 -2.31 31.47 13.79
CA SER A 141 -3.01 30.28 14.26
C SER A 141 -2.31 29.03 13.75
N SER A 142 -2.06 28.10 14.68
CA SER A 142 -1.43 26.78 14.54
C SER A 142 -1.32 26.25 13.10
N ILE A 143 -0.09 25.98 12.66
CA ILE A 143 0.18 25.24 11.42
C ILE A 143 -0.49 23.88 11.53
N LYS A 144 -1.27 23.50 10.52
CA LYS A 144 -1.94 22.19 10.47
C LYS A 144 -1.43 21.38 9.29
N HIS A 145 -1.16 20.11 9.56
CA HIS A 145 -0.77 19.13 8.57
C HIS A 145 -1.90 18.10 8.41
N PRO A 146 -2.63 18.06 7.27
CA PRO A 146 -3.63 17.03 7.03
C PRO A 146 -2.96 15.68 6.80
N VAL A 147 -3.49 14.62 7.41
CA VAL A 147 -2.97 13.25 7.29
C VAL A 147 -4.13 12.30 7.01
N LEU A 148 -3.92 11.34 6.11
CA LEU A 148 -4.84 10.23 5.93
C LEU A 148 -4.67 9.24 7.07
N LEU A 149 -5.72 9.08 7.89
CA LEU A 149 -5.68 8.19 9.05
C LEU A 149 -5.56 6.73 8.67
N THR A 150 -6.23 6.32 7.59
CA THR A 150 -6.30 4.92 7.18
C THR A 150 -5.80 4.74 5.76
N LYS A 151 -4.64 4.10 5.60
CA LYS A 151 -3.95 3.72 4.38
C LYS A 151 -3.10 2.47 4.64
N ASN A 152 -3.39 1.36 3.96
CA ASN A 152 -2.49 0.20 3.90
C ASN A 152 -2.75 -0.64 2.65
N PRO A 153 -2.07 -0.38 1.52
CA PRO A 153 -1.15 0.74 1.28
C PRO A 153 -1.86 1.95 0.66
N LEU A 154 -1.16 3.07 0.63
CA LEU A 154 -1.37 4.18 -0.27
C LEU A 154 -0.15 4.28 -1.18
N VAL A 155 -0.34 4.07 -2.47
CA VAL A 155 0.75 4.11 -3.46
C VAL A 155 0.59 5.36 -4.31
N ARG A 156 1.68 6.14 -4.42
CA ARG A 156 1.71 7.41 -5.12
C ARG A 156 2.95 7.58 -5.98
N LEU A 157 2.80 8.35 -7.03
CA LEU A 157 3.83 8.71 -7.99
C LEU A 157 4.09 10.22 -7.87
N SER A 158 5.34 10.65 -7.94
CA SER A 158 5.67 12.08 -7.98
C SER A 158 5.11 12.76 -9.24
N ALA A 159 4.97 14.09 -9.18
CA ALA A 159 4.45 14.90 -10.29
C ALA A 159 5.22 14.74 -11.62
N ASP A 160 6.51 14.38 -11.56
CA ASP A 160 7.38 14.15 -12.71
C ASP A 160 7.40 12.68 -13.18
N GLY A 161 6.73 11.77 -12.45
CA GLY A 161 6.64 10.37 -12.83
C GLY A 161 7.92 9.57 -12.62
N LYS A 162 8.91 10.12 -11.89
CA LYS A 162 10.20 9.49 -11.65
C LYS A 162 10.33 8.84 -10.27
N ASN A 163 9.41 9.10 -9.35
CA ASN A 163 9.53 8.64 -7.97
C ASN A 163 8.25 7.95 -7.53
N LEU A 164 8.38 6.79 -6.89
CA LEU A 164 7.27 5.99 -6.38
C LEU A 164 7.39 5.92 -4.86
N ALA A 165 6.33 6.28 -4.16
CA ALA A 165 6.24 6.19 -2.71
C ALA A 165 5.11 5.23 -2.30
N VAL A 166 5.35 4.51 -1.20
CA VAL A 166 4.40 3.60 -0.58
C VAL A 166 4.23 4.01 0.88
N ASP A 167 3.06 4.55 1.18
CA ASP A 167 2.67 4.88 2.54
C ASP A 167 1.83 3.72 3.10
N TYR A 168 2.01 3.44 4.38
CA TYR A 168 1.17 2.50 5.09
C TYR A 168 1.06 2.92 6.56
N ASN A 169 -0.09 2.66 7.17
CA ASN A 169 -0.29 2.95 8.58
C ASN A 169 0.45 1.95 9.44
N ASN A 170 0.77 2.44 10.62
CA ASN A 170 1.03 1.58 11.73
C ASN A 170 -0.18 1.47 12.70
N ILE A 171 -0.08 0.56 13.68
CA ILE A 171 -0.99 0.42 14.82
C ILE A 171 -1.15 1.72 15.60
N LEU A 172 -0.11 2.56 15.71
CA LEU A 172 -0.16 3.80 16.50
C LEU A 172 -0.06 5.09 15.71
N SER A 173 0.75 5.11 14.66
CA SER A 173 0.95 6.28 13.83
C SER A 173 0.25 6.09 12.49
N PRO A 174 -0.32 7.17 11.91
CA PRO A 174 -0.91 7.11 10.57
C PRO A 174 0.13 6.81 9.49
N ASP A 175 1.42 6.88 9.82
CA ASP A 175 2.54 6.67 8.93
C ASP A 175 3.56 5.75 9.57
N SER A 176 4.33 5.10 8.73
CA SER A 176 5.44 4.26 9.16
C SER A 176 6.70 4.65 8.41
N TYR A 177 7.83 4.40 9.05
CA TYR A 177 9.08 5.00 8.61
C TYR A 177 10.19 3.99 8.38
N GLN A 178 11.15 4.40 7.56
CA GLN A 178 12.38 3.65 7.36
C GLN A 178 13.20 3.59 8.65
N ASN A 179 13.68 2.40 8.99
CA ASN A 179 14.53 2.20 10.14
C ASN A 179 15.86 2.96 9.97
N ASN A 180 16.31 3.64 11.04
CA ASN A 180 17.50 4.50 11.06
C ASN A 180 17.40 5.78 10.19
N SER A 181 16.21 6.18 9.77
CA SER A 181 16.02 7.46 9.09
C SER A 181 16.16 8.65 10.05
N LYS A 182 16.60 9.81 9.55
CA LYS A 182 16.65 11.05 10.33
C LYS A 182 15.29 11.72 10.28
N TYR A 183 14.56 11.62 11.38
CA TYR A 183 13.21 12.16 11.54
C TYR A 183 13.17 13.69 11.62
N ASN A 184 12.96 14.33 10.47
CA ASN A 184 12.64 15.75 10.40
C ASN A 184 11.13 15.95 10.61
N ARG A 185 10.77 16.83 11.54
CA ARG A 185 9.38 17.20 11.79
C ARG A 185 8.83 18.06 10.65
N CYS A 186 7.53 18.03 10.44
CA CYS A 186 6.90 18.73 9.31
C CYS A 186 6.88 20.25 9.40
N ASP A 187 7.03 20.80 10.59
CA ASP A 187 7.26 22.23 10.81
C ASP A 187 8.55 22.71 10.11
N SER A 188 9.57 21.84 10.05
CA SER A 188 10.90 22.06 9.46
C SER A 188 11.02 21.78 7.96
N VAL A 189 10.00 21.16 7.35
CA VAL A 189 10.01 20.81 5.92
C VAL A 189 9.35 21.95 5.13
N ASP A 190 10.13 22.63 4.28
CA ASP A 190 9.63 23.67 3.38
C ASP A 190 8.99 23.05 2.14
N ASN A 191 7.90 23.65 1.67
CA ASN A 191 7.17 23.24 0.47
C ASN A 191 8.01 23.34 -0.80
N ASN A 192 9.02 24.21 -0.81
CA ASN A 192 9.94 24.39 -1.93
C ASN A 192 11.06 23.34 -1.97
N LYS A 193 11.11 22.43 -0.99
CA LYS A 193 12.09 21.35 -1.01
C LYS A 193 11.74 20.33 -2.09
N PRO A 194 12.77 19.73 -2.69
CA PRO A 194 12.57 18.70 -3.70
C PRO A 194 11.86 17.47 -3.13
N TRP A 195 11.25 16.68 -4.02
CA TRP A 195 10.38 15.58 -3.64
C TRP A 195 11.04 14.58 -2.68
N TRP A 196 12.30 14.23 -2.90
CA TRP A 196 13.04 13.30 -2.04
C TRP A 196 13.23 13.82 -0.62
N ASP A 197 13.56 15.11 -0.45
CA ASP A 197 13.81 15.72 0.87
C ASP A 197 12.55 15.67 1.73
N ARG A 198 11.37 15.80 1.10
CA ARG A 198 10.06 15.76 1.77
C ARG A 198 9.65 14.33 2.16
N ASN A 199 10.08 13.33 1.40
CA ASN A 199 9.65 11.94 1.54
C ASN A 199 10.73 10.99 2.07
N LYS A 200 11.90 11.51 2.46
CA LYS A 200 13.08 10.75 2.91
C LYS A 200 12.83 9.74 4.04
N ASN A 201 11.81 9.97 4.87
CA ASN A 201 11.49 9.05 5.97
C ASN A 201 10.56 7.92 5.55
N MET A 202 10.03 7.96 4.33
CA MET A 202 9.02 7.02 3.85
C MET A 202 9.62 5.95 2.96
N ILE A 203 8.83 4.93 2.64
CA ILE A 203 9.23 3.87 1.72
C ILE A 203 9.03 4.31 0.28
N GLY A 204 10.02 4.03 -0.56
CA GLY A 204 9.87 4.15 -1.99
C GLY A 204 11.20 4.15 -2.71
N VAL A 205 11.10 4.46 -4.00
CA VAL A 205 12.22 4.49 -4.94
C VAL A 205 12.15 5.78 -5.75
N TYR A 206 13.30 6.32 -6.11
CA TYR A 206 13.42 7.58 -6.86
C TYR A 206 14.44 7.45 -8.01
N ASP A 207 14.46 8.45 -8.91
CA ASP A 207 15.25 8.46 -10.14
C ASP A 207 14.90 7.32 -11.13
N ILE A 208 13.60 7.02 -11.25
CA ILE A 208 13.09 5.99 -12.15
C ILE A 208 12.99 6.55 -13.59
N GLU A 209 13.78 6.03 -14.54
CA GLU A 209 13.77 6.49 -15.94
C GLU A 209 13.28 5.41 -16.92
N PHE A 210 11.98 5.38 -17.20
CA PHE A 210 11.38 4.34 -18.04
C PHE A 210 10.76 4.86 -19.34
N SER A 211 10.55 6.18 -19.46
CA SER A 211 9.99 6.91 -20.61
C SER A 211 9.11 6.06 -21.56
N ASN A 212 7.79 6.14 -21.35
CA ASN A 212 6.77 5.58 -22.25
C ASN A 212 6.82 4.05 -22.37
N LYS A 213 7.23 3.36 -21.30
CA LYS A 213 7.25 1.89 -21.22
C LYS A 213 6.49 1.37 -20.01
N TRP A 214 5.96 0.17 -20.16
CA TRP A 214 5.36 -0.61 -19.09
C TRP A 214 6.42 -1.27 -18.23
N PHE A 215 6.24 -1.19 -16.91
CA PHE A 215 7.07 -1.88 -15.95
C PHE A 215 6.19 -2.47 -14.85
N MET A 216 6.62 -3.59 -14.30
CA MET A 216 5.94 -4.29 -13.22
C MET A 216 6.50 -3.81 -11.89
N VAL A 217 5.62 -3.43 -10.98
CA VAL A 217 5.96 -3.08 -9.59
C VAL A 217 5.40 -4.16 -8.67
N THR A 218 6.23 -4.66 -7.78
CA THR A 218 5.80 -5.59 -6.72
C THR A 218 6.21 -5.05 -5.37
N ILE A 219 5.23 -4.87 -4.48
CA ILE A 219 5.42 -4.39 -3.11
C ILE A 219 5.13 -5.56 -2.18
N VAL A 220 6.17 -6.08 -1.53
CA VAL A 220 6.09 -7.18 -0.58
C VAL A 220 6.19 -6.62 0.83
N MET A 221 5.22 -6.96 1.68
CA MET A 221 5.19 -6.59 3.09
C MET A 221 5.26 -7.85 3.93
N LYS A 222 6.16 -7.86 4.92
CA LYS A 222 6.30 -8.96 5.86
C LYS A 222 6.66 -8.44 7.24
N GLU A 223 5.81 -8.71 8.22
CA GLU A 223 6.15 -8.49 9.63
C GLU A 223 7.13 -9.58 10.10
N ILE A 224 8.19 -9.15 10.77
CA ILE A 224 9.24 -10.00 11.30
C ILE A 224 9.23 -9.90 12.81
N ALA A 225 9.12 -11.05 13.45
CA ALA A 225 9.49 -11.20 14.85
C ALA A 225 10.75 -12.07 14.89
N ASP A 226 11.91 -11.44 15.11
CA ASP A 226 13.10 -12.22 15.42
C ASP A 226 12.93 -12.78 16.84
N ASN A 227 12.79 -14.10 16.93
CA ASN A 227 12.63 -14.78 18.21
C ASN A 227 13.85 -14.60 19.13
N ASN A 228 15.02 -14.30 18.56
CA ASN A 228 16.27 -14.20 19.30
C ASN A 228 16.57 -12.78 19.80
N ASN A 229 15.82 -11.77 19.33
CA ASN A 229 16.06 -10.39 19.71
C ASN A 229 14.75 -9.71 20.12
N ILE A 230 14.59 -9.53 21.43
CA ILE A 230 13.40 -8.91 22.02
C ILE A 230 13.16 -7.46 21.54
N LEU A 231 14.22 -6.79 21.04
CA LEU A 231 14.17 -5.43 20.50
C LEU A 231 13.78 -5.37 19.01
N THR A 232 13.74 -6.50 18.33
CA THR A 232 13.26 -6.63 16.94
C THR A 232 11.97 -7.44 16.84
N LYS A 233 11.40 -7.88 17.97
CA LYS A 233 9.95 -8.08 18.03
C LYS A 233 9.33 -6.83 17.46
N ASN A 234 8.32 -6.97 16.59
CA ASN A 234 7.48 -5.88 16.11
C ASN A 234 8.03 -5.01 14.96
N ARG A 235 8.94 -5.50 14.11
CA ARG A 235 9.37 -4.78 12.89
C ARG A 235 8.70 -5.33 11.64
N ALA A 236 8.63 -4.51 10.60
CA ALA A 236 8.22 -4.96 9.27
C ALA A 236 9.39 -4.84 8.30
N ILE A 237 9.43 -5.69 7.28
CA ILE A 237 10.25 -5.49 6.09
C ILE A 237 9.33 -5.16 4.94
N CYS A 238 9.67 -4.09 4.21
CA CYS A 238 9.13 -3.85 2.88
C CYS A 238 10.21 -4.12 1.85
N ARG A 239 9.84 -4.84 0.79
CA ARG A 239 10.65 -5.00 -0.41
C ARG A 239 9.89 -4.48 -1.60
N ILE A 240 10.53 -3.66 -2.42
CA ILE A 240 9.99 -3.21 -3.70
C ILE A 240 10.84 -3.81 -4.81
N TYR A 241 10.16 -4.52 -5.72
CA TYR A 241 10.75 -5.06 -6.93
C TYR A 241 10.22 -4.32 -8.14
N ILE A 242 11.11 -4.04 -9.08
CA ILE A 242 10.74 -3.55 -10.41
C ILE A 242 11.20 -4.58 -11.44
N ASN A 243 10.28 -5.06 -12.29
CA ASN A 243 10.54 -6.10 -13.30
C ASN A 243 11.27 -7.35 -12.76
N GLY A 244 11.05 -7.68 -11.49
CA GLY A 244 11.70 -8.80 -10.81
C GLY A 244 13.05 -8.51 -10.15
N LEU A 245 13.65 -7.33 -10.41
CA LEU A 245 14.85 -6.87 -9.71
C LEU A 245 14.46 -6.25 -8.37
N LEU A 246 15.13 -6.64 -7.28
CA LEU A 246 14.98 -6.01 -5.97
C LEU A 246 15.63 -4.62 -6.01
N ILE A 247 14.84 -3.58 -5.78
CA ILE A 247 15.31 -2.18 -5.83
C ILE A 247 15.36 -1.54 -4.45
N PHE A 248 14.42 -1.92 -3.57
CA PHE A 248 14.34 -1.40 -2.21
C PHE A 248 14.17 -2.55 -1.23
N GLU A 249 14.99 -2.60 -0.19
CA GLU A 249 14.77 -3.44 0.98
C GLU A 249 15.12 -2.67 2.26
N ASN A 250 14.11 -2.38 3.07
CA ASN A 250 14.36 -1.81 4.39
C ASN A 250 13.43 -2.38 5.46
N LYS A 251 13.97 -2.42 6.69
CA LYS A 251 13.21 -2.61 7.90
C LYS A 251 12.47 -1.33 8.22
N LEU A 252 11.33 -1.49 8.86
CA LEU A 252 10.42 -0.42 9.13
C LEU A 252 10.14 -0.37 10.61
N GLU A 253 10.05 0.84 11.12
CA GLU A 253 9.87 1.12 12.52
C GLU A 253 8.76 2.13 12.76
N THR A 254 8.35 2.19 14.03
CA THR A 254 7.21 2.96 14.47
C THR A 254 7.61 3.67 15.74
N ILE A 255 7.30 4.96 15.80
CA ILE A 255 7.80 5.82 16.87
C ILE A 255 6.70 5.99 17.92
N TYR A 256 7.00 5.63 19.17
CA TYR A 256 6.16 5.93 20.32
C TYR A 256 6.71 7.11 21.13
N GLY A 257 5.95 8.22 21.16
CA GLY A 257 6.11 9.29 22.15
C GLY A 257 7.53 9.88 22.27
N SER A 258 7.78 10.55 23.40
CA SER A 258 9.10 11.16 23.71
C SER A 258 10.19 10.12 24.02
N ASN A 259 9.82 8.86 24.26
CA ASN A 259 10.70 7.84 24.82
C ASN A 259 11.25 6.83 23.79
N GLN A 260 10.97 7.01 22.50
CA GLN A 260 11.54 6.22 21.40
C GLN A 260 11.31 4.69 21.49
N ASP A 261 10.32 4.23 22.24
CA ASP A 261 10.04 2.79 22.33
C ASP A 261 9.44 2.28 21.00
N ILE A 262 9.92 1.11 20.53
CA ILE A 262 9.62 0.57 19.19
C ILE A 262 8.62 -0.58 19.33
N TYR A 263 7.45 -0.50 18.67
CA TYR A 263 6.45 -1.58 18.64
C TYR A 263 5.79 -1.77 17.25
N SER A 264 4.80 -2.68 17.14
CA SER A 264 4.43 -3.43 15.90
C SER A 264 4.17 -2.53 14.72
N ALA A 265 4.51 -3.02 13.52
CA ALA A 265 4.80 -2.26 12.31
C ALA A 265 3.98 -2.68 11.08
N THR A 266 2.97 -3.55 11.20
CA THR A 266 2.05 -3.78 10.06
C THR A 266 0.60 -3.96 10.51
N PHE A 267 -0.33 -3.53 9.66
CA PHE A 267 -1.75 -3.63 9.96
C PHE A 267 -2.27 -5.04 9.67
N LYS A 268 -2.70 -5.76 10.71
CA LYS A 268 -3.22 -7.14 10.58
C LYS A 268 -4.64 -7.21 10.03
N ASN A 269 -5.46 -6.18 10.21
CA ASN A 269 -6.89 -6.23 9.89
C ASN A 269 -7.40 -4.92 9.24
N ASN A 270 -7.10 -4.67 7.97
CA ASN A 270 -7.65 -3.50 7.26
C ASN A 270 -8.96 -3.87 6.54
N ASN A 271 -10.11 -3.46 7.08
CA ASN A 271 -11.43 -3.71 6.49
C ASN A 271 -11.94 -2.56 5.59
N SER A 272 -11.15 -1.51 5.39
CA SER A 272 -11.55 -0.35 4.58
C SER A 272 -11.64 -0.68 3.08
N PRO A 273 -12.41 0.06 2.27
CA PRO A 273 -12.46 -0.18 0.84
C PRO A 273 -11.11 0.01 0.14
N LEU A 274 -10.97 -0.60 -1.04
CA LEU A 274 -9.86 -0.33 -1.96
C LEU A 274 -10.34 0.62 -3.06
N TYR A 275 -9.58 1.67 -3.31
CA TYR A 275 -9.83 2.68 -4.32
C TYR A 275 -8.68 2.70 -5.33
N ILE A 276 -8.99 2.68 -6.62
CA ILE A 276 -8.04 2.89 -7.72
C ILE A 276 -8.34 4.23 -8.37
N ASN A 277 -7.29 5.03 -8.62
CA ASN A 277 -7.39 6.45 -9.01
C ASN A 277 -8.33 7.21 -8.06
N PRO A 278 -7.99 7.29 -6.75
CA PRO A 278 -8.92 7.75 -5.74
C PRO A 278 -9.25 9.24 -5.88
N VAL A 279 -10.54 9.58 -5.81
CA VAL A 279 -11.01 10.98 -5.80
C VAL A 279 -11.50 11.35 -4.40
N PHE A 280 -11.02 12.45 -3.84
CA PHE A 280 -11.42 12.88 -2.50
C PHE A 280 -12.40 14.03 -2.56
N ASP A 281 -13.64 13.76 -2.16
CA ASP A 281 -14.62 14.81 -1.93
C ASP A 281 -14.30 15.48 -0.58
N MET A 282 -13.56 16.58 -0.61
CA MET A 282 -13.34 17.38 0.59
C MET A 282 -14.61 18.14 0.95
N LYS A 283 -15.51 17.45 1.65
CA LYS A 283 -16.65 18.05 2.30
C LYS A 283 -16.15 18.75 3.56
N TYR A 284 -16.14 20.07 3.55
CA TYR A 284 -16.05 20.86 4.77
C TYR A 284 -17.16 20.39 5.72
N SER A 285 -16.78 19.86 6.90
CA SER A 285 -17.75 19.70 7.98
C SER A 285 -18.14 21.11 8.44
N ALA A 286 -19.39 21.49 8.16
CA ALA A 286 -20.00 22.71 8.69
C ALA A 286 -20.11 22.70 10.24
N ASN A 287 -19.74 21.60 10.89
CA ASN A 287 -19.83 21.41 12.33
C ASN A 287 -18.47 21.48 13.03
N SER A 288 -17.58 22.36 12.59
CA SER A 288 -16.64 22.97 13.53
C SER A 288 -17.47 23.82 14.51
N PRO A 289 -17.42 23.58 15.83
CA PRO A 289 -18.19 24.36 16.80
C PRO A 289 -17.64 25.79 16.80
N GLY A 290 -18.21 26.67 15.99
CA GLY A 290 -17.77 28.06 15.90
C GLY A 290 -18.26 28.90 14.73
N ARG A 291 -18.85 28.37 13.65
CA ARG A 291 -19.34 29.20 12.53
C ARG A 291 -20.79 28.91 12.18
N LYS A 292 -21.70 29.59 12.88
CA LYS A 292 -23.05 29.90 12.37
C LYS A 292 -22.98 31.28 11.73
N THR A 293 -23.22 31.39 10.42
CA THR A 293 -24.02 32.49 9.84
C THR A 293 -24.25 32.25 8.35
N SER A 294 -25.53 32.09 8.03
CA SER A 294 -26.26 32.60 6.87
C SER A 294 -25.51 33.07 5.62
N GLY A 295 -25.87 32.46 4.49
CA GLY A 295 -26.46 33.22 3.38
C GLY A 295 -25.53 33.87 2.37
N GLU A 296 -24.23 33.67 2.47
CA GLU A 296 -23.28 34.05 1.41
C GLU A 296 -22.73 32.78 0.77
N ALA A 297 -22.55 32.84 -0.55
CA ALA A 297 -22.11 31.74 -1.39
C ALA A 297 -20.93 31.00 -0.74
N MET A 298 -20.91 29.68 -0.92
CA MET A 298 -19.77 28.83 -0.59
C MET A 298 -18.58 29.23 -1.47
N ASP A 299 -17.98 30.38 -1.18
CA ASP A 299 -16.79 30.84 -1.85
C ASP A 299 -15.68 29.87 -1.49
N LYS A 300 -15.18 29.25 -2.56
CA LYS A 300 -13.97 28.44 -2.61
C LYS A 300 -12.86 29.24 -1.96
N ILE A 301 -12.63 29.05 -0.66
CA ILE A 301 -11.29 29.26 -0.14
C ILE A 301 -10.51 28.09 -0.70
N ASP A 302 -9.76 28.36 -1.78
CA ASP A 302 -8.66 27.55 -2.30
C ASP A 302 -7.60 27.41 -1.19
N MET A 303 -7.94 26.71 -0.11
CA MET A 303 -6.97 26.24 0.85
C MET A 303 -6.23 25.11 0.18
N ASN A 304 -5.10 25.43 -0.45
CA ASN A 304 -4.05 24.53 -0.92
C ASN A 304 -4.15 23.16 -0.26
N LEU A 305 -4.82 22.25 -0.96
CA LEU A 305 -4.96 20.85 -0.63
C LEU A 305 -3.58 20.17 -0.78
N PRO A 306 -3.32 19.04 -0.10
CA PRO A 306 -1.97 18.54 0.20
C PRO A 306 -1.07 18.32 -1.03
N TYR A 307 0.21 17.98 -0.82
CA TYR A 307 1.14 17.50 -1.87
C TYR A 307 0.61 16.28 -2.67
N LEU A 308 -0.62 15.85 -2.46
CA LEU A 308 -1.29 14.81 -3.21
C LEU A 308 -2.31 15.48 -4.12
N ASP A 309 -2.29 15.17 -5.40
CA ASP A 309 -3.35 15.55 -6.31
C ASP A 309 -4.57 14.70 -5.97
N MET A 310 -5.50 15.31 -5.23
CA MET A 310 -6.70 14.66 -4.73
C MET A 310 -7.81 14.62 -5.77
N ASN A 311 -7.57 15.25 -6.93
CA ASN A 311 -8.43 15.19 -8.07
C ASN A 311 -7.98 14.06 -8.99
N MET A 312 -8.91 13.62 -9.82
CA MET A 312 -8.60 12.72 -10.93
C MET A 312 -7.53 13.36 -11.82
N VAL A 313 -6.59 12.56 -12.28
CA VAL A 313 -5.64 12.91 -13.34
C VAL A 313 -6.42 13.43 -14.56
N LYS A 314 -6.28 14.71 -14.87
CA LYS A 314 -6.94 15.38 -16.01
C LYS A 314 -5.91 16.05 -16.90
N TYR A 315 -6.18 16.08 -18.20
CA TYR A 315 -5.40 16.86 -19.15
C TYR A 315 -5.73 18.35 -19.08
N ASP A 316 -4.73 19.20 -19.34
CA ASP A 316 -4.98 20.61 -19.64
C ASP A 316 -5.72 20.73 -20.99
N GLU A 317 -6.85 21.45 -20.98
CA GLU A 317 -7.73 21.64 -22.15
C GLU A 317 -7.03 22.33 -23.32
N LYS A 318 -5.89 22.98 -23.06
CA LYS A 318 -5.03 23.57 -24.10
C LYS A 318 -4.38 22.51 -25.01
N TYR A 319 -4.30 21.26 -24.59
CA TYR A 319 -3.73 20.16 -25.36
C TYR A 319 -4.85 19.28 -25.89
N ASN A 320 -5.36 19.64 -27.08
CA ASN A 320 -6.40 18.85 -27.77
C ASN A 320 -5.77 17.55 -28.30
N VAL A 321 -6.08 16.41 -27.68
CA VAL A 321 -5.63 15.09 -28.17
C VAL A 321 -6.74 14.49 -29.03
N ASP A 322 -6.90 15.02 -30.24
CA ASP A 322 -7.88 14.55 -31.24
C ASP A 322 -7.46 13.22 -31.91
N ASN A 323 -7.10 12.18 -31.13
CA ASN A 323 -6.89 10.85 -31.71
C ASN A 323 -7.34 9.70 -30.77
N PRO A 324 -8.51 9.09 -31.00
CA PRO A 324 -9.05 8.00 -30.18
C PRO A 324 -8.37 6.64 -30.41
N THR A 325 -7.40 6.55 -31.32
CA THR A 325 -6.67 5.31 -31.66
C THR A 325 -5.21 5.31 -31.19
N ASP A 326 -4.72 6.43 -30.65
CA ASP A 326 -3.41 6.46 -30.01
C ASP A 326 -3.51 6.06 -28.54
N ILE A 327 -2.41 5.56 -27.98
CA ILE A 327 -2.24 5.06 -26.62
C ILE A 327 -2.31 6.23 -25.60
N SER A 328 -3.31 7.10 -25.67
CA SER A 328 -3.37 8.48 -25.14
C SER A 328 -3.70 8.61 -23.64
N GLY A 329 -2.95 7.90 -22.80
CA GLY A 329 -2.98 8.08 -21.34
C GLY A 329 -1.58 8.35 -20.82
N ILE A 330 -1.40 9.43 -20.06
CA ILE A 330 -0.11 9.76 -19.41
C ILE A 330 0.21 8.77 -18.30
N VAL A 331 -0.80 8.34 -17.52
CA VAL A 331 -0.65 7.37 -16.44
C VAL A 331 -1.66 6.25 -16.65
N LYS A 332 -1.16 5.01 -16.68
CA LYS A 332 -2.00 3.81 -16.80
C LYS A 332 -1.54 2.74 -15.83
N MET A 333 -2.48 1.96 -15.33
CA MET A 333 -2.19 0.81 -14.49
C MET A 333 -2.78 -0.45 -15.13
N GLY A 334 -2.09 -1.57 -15.00
CA GLY A 334 -2.52 -2.86 -15.53
C GLY A 334 -2.45 -3.95 -14.49
N ASP A 335 -3.37 -4.92 -14.57
CA ASP A 335 -3.37 -6.18 -13.82
C ASP A 335 -2.95 -6.04 -12.35
N LEU A 336 -3.76 -5.36 -11.52
CA LEU A 336 -3.52 -5.30 -10.09
C LEU A 336 -3.95 -6.60 -9.40
N LYS A 337 -2.97 -7.28 -8.81
CA LYS A 337 -3.14 -8.52 -8.06
C LYS A 337 -2.71 -8.35 -6.60
N TYR A 338 -3.41 -9.06 -5.73
CA TYR A 338 -3.09 -9.17 -4.32
C TYR A 338 -2.79 -10.62 -3.97
N TYR A 339 -1.71 -10.84 -3.24
CA TYR A 339 -1.38 -12.12 -2.63
C TYR A 339 -1.43 -11.93 -1.12
N ASN A 340 -2.14 -12.80 -0.42
CA ASN A 340 -2.18 -12.73 1.04
C ASN A 340 -0.87 -13.21 1.69
N TYR A 341 0.19 -13.49 0.93
CA TYR A 341 1.48 -13.96 1.42
C TYR A 341 2.62 -13.15 0.81
N ALA A 342 3.81 -13.25 1.41
CA ALA A 342 5.02 -12.63 0.86
C ALA A 342 5.51 -13.43 -0.37
N LEU A 343 5.53 -12.80 -1.55
CA LEU A 343 6.12 -13.42 -2.74
C LEU A 343 7.65 -13.44 -2.66
N GLU A 344 8.23 -14.56 -3.08
CA GLU A 344 9.68 -14.72 -3.24
C GLU A 344 10.13 -14.28 -4.65
N ALA A 345 11.41 -13.95 -4.78
CA ALA A 345 11.97 -13.39 -6.02
C ALA A 345 11.69 -14.25 -7.26
N ASP A 346 11.75 -15.59 -7.16
CA ASP A 346 11.47 -16.49 -8.28
C ASP A 346 10.02 -16.40 -8.77
N ALA A 347 9.07 -16.30 -7.85
CA ALA A 347 7.66 -16.13 -8.19
C ALA A 347 7.41 -14.77 -8.86
N ILE A 348 8.07 -13.72 -8.36
CA ILE A 348 8.00 -12.37 -8.95
C ILE A 348 8.55 -12.38 -10.37
N ASN A 349 9.69 -13.05 -10.59
CA ASN A 349 10.28 -13.22 -11.93
C ASN A 349 9.35 -13.99 -12.88
N GLN A 350 8.62 -14.99 -12.39
CA GLN A 350 7.61 -15.70 -13.19
C GLN A 350 6.44 -14.78 -13.57
N LEU A 351 5.97 -13.93 -12.65
CA LEU A 351 4.93 -12.93 -12.96
C LEU A 351 5.39 -11.94 -14.03
N PHE A 352 6.63 -11.45 -13.92
CA PHE A 352 7.20 -10.57 -14.94
C PHE A 352 7.25 -11.23 -16.32
N ARG A 353 7.70 -12.49 -16.39
CA ARG A 353 7.75 -13.28 -17.64
C ARG A 353 6.38 -13.58 -18.22
N THR A 354 5.35 -13.70 -17.38
CA THR A 354 3.96 -13.89 -17.84
C THR A 354 3.47 -12.64 -18.59
N GLY A 355 3.93 -11.46 -18.20
CA GLY A 355 3.63 -10.20 -18.87
C GLY A 355 2.26 -9.62 -18.51
N LEU A 356 1.98 -8.44 -19.06
CA LEU A 356 0.73 -7.70 -18.90
C LEU A 356 -0.32 -8.19 -19.89
N LYS A 357 -1.56 -8.40 -19.43
CA LYS A 357 -2.68 -8.66 -20.32
C LYS A 357 -3.06 -7.41 -21.11
N ASN A 358 -3.06 -7.57 -22.42
CA ASN A 358 -3.25 -6.48 -23.37
C ASN A 358 -4.73 -6.23 -23.71
N VAL A 359 -5.54 -5.97 -22.68
CA VAL A 359 -6.99 -5.75 -22.81
C VAL A 359 -7.37 -4.53 -21.97
N LYS A 360 -8.14 -3.60 -22.52
CA LYS A 360 -8.72 -2.49 -21.76
C LYS A 360 -9.71 -3.03 -20.75
N LEU A 361 -9.60 -2.60 -19.49
CA LEU A 361 -10.62 -2.87 -18.49
C LEU A 361 -11.84 -2.03 -18.84
N ASP A 362 -12.70 -2.56 -19.70
CA ASP A 362 -13.92 -1.89 -20.10
C ASP A 362 -15.08 -2.39 -19.24
N VAL A 363 -15.85 -1.45 -18.71
CA VAL A 363 -17.12 -1.77 -18.06
C VAL A 363 -18.15 -2.21 -19.12
N ASN A 364 -17.91 -1.97 -20.43
CA ASN A 364 -18.86 -2.28 -21.51
C ASN A 364 -18.30 -2.68 -22.91
N LYS A 365 -17.00 -2.96 -23.14
CA LYS A 365 -16.46 -3.40 -24.47
C LYS A 365 -14.99 -3.92 -24.49
N GLU A 366 -14.71 -5.07 -25.10
CA GLU A 366 -13.33 -5.59 -25.22
C GLU A 366 -12.48 -4.84 -26.26
N ALA A 367 -11.87 -3.70 -25.89
CA ALA A 367 -10.82 -3.07 -26.70
C ALA A 367 -9.45 -3.68 -26.36
N LYS A 368 -8.74 -4.22 -27.36
CA LYS A 368 -7.34 -4.68 -27.21
C LYS A 368 -6.40 -3.51 -27.54
N TYR A 369 -5.33 -3.29 -26.77
CA TYR A 369 -4.30 -2.34 -27.20
C TYR A 369 -3.35 -2.98 -28.20
N THR A 370 -2.72 -2.18 -29.04
CA THR A 370 -1.65 -2.62 -29.94
C THR A 370 -0.30 -2.23 -29.33
N ASN A 371 0.70 -3.12 -29.41
CA ASN A 371 2.10 -2.88 -29.04
C ASN A 371 2.35 -2.29 -27.63
N LEU A 372 2.39 -3.17 -26.61
CA LEU A 372 2.87 -2.79 -25.28
C LEU A 372 4.41 -2.81 -25.26
N ASN A 373 5.02 -1.62 -25.23
CA ASN A 373 6.47 -1.51 -25.02
C ASN A 373 6.78 -1.77 -23.54
N MET A 374 7.50 -2.84 -23.26
CA MET A 374 7.89 -3.25 -21.91
C MET A 374 9.33 -2.77 -21.64
N LEU A 375 9.58 -2.30 -20.42
CA LEU A 375 10.94 -2.02 -19.97
C LEU A 375 11.69 -3.34 -19.75
N SER A 376 12.84 -3.48 -20.40
CA SER A 376 13.68 -4.67 -20.22
C SER A 376 14.50 -4.62 -18.92
N SER A 377 14.90 -5.78 -18.40
CA SER A 377 15.79 -5.86 -17.22
C SER A 377 17.15 -5.18 -17.47
N TYR A 378 17.68 -5.25 -18.69
CA TYR A 378 18.95 -4.60 -19.05
C TYR A 378 18.86 -3.06 -19.02
N GLU A 379 17.74 -2.50 -19.44
CA GLU A 379 17.51 -1.05 -19.35
C GLU A 379 17.29 -0.62 -17.90
N LEU A 380 16.65 -1.47 -17.09
CA LEU A 380 16.47 -1.23 -15.66
C LEU A 380 17.80 -1.21 -14.91
N GLU A 381 18.72 -2.14 -15.20
CA GLU A 381 20.06 -2.17 -14.57
C GLU A 381 20.92 -0.95 -14.90
N LYS A 382 20.66 -0.29 -16.04
CA LYS A 382 21.32 0.98 -16.39
C LYS A 382 20.74 2.19 -15.68
N ASN A 383 19.51 2.08 -15.18
CA ASN A 383 18.92 3.15 -14.40
C ASN A 383 19.57 3.15 -13.03
N GLU A 384 20.20 4.26 -12.65
CA GLU A 384 20.76 4.49 -11.32
C GLU A 384 19.64 4.74 -10.30
N ILE A 385 18.65 3.84 -10.23
CA ILE A 385 17.49 3.95 -9.33
C ILE A 385 17.98 3.87 -7.90
N LYS A 386 17.47 4.76 -7.05
CA LYS A 386 17.88 4.88 -5.65
C LYS A 386 16.72 4.62 -4.71
N GLU A 387 17.07 4.10 -3.54
CA GLU A 387 16.17 3.89 -2.40
C GLU A 387 15.96 5.21 -1.66
N LEU A 388 14.70 5.53 -1.31
CA LEU A 388 14.37 6.80 -0.64
C LEU A 388 15.04 7.00 0.72
#